data_AF-A0A6B3IAF4-F1
#
_entry.id   AF-A0A6B3IAF4-F1
#
_cell.length_a   1.000
_cell.length_b   1.000
_cell.length_c   1.000
_cell.angle_alpha   90.00
_cell.angle_beta   90.00
_cell.angle_gamma   90.00
#
_symmetry.space_group_name_H-M   'P 1'
#
loop_
_entity.id
_entity.type
_entity.pdbx_description
1 polymer ?
#
loop_
_entity_poly.entity_id
_entity_poly.type
_entity_poly.pdbx_seq_one_letter_code
_entity_poly.pdbx_strand_id
1 'polypeptide(L)'
;RPALDSLMARIVPHEQQTAAAALNSLRWQIGAIAGPALAGVVVAYAGHGTAYAVTVCTFAASVLLCLRLSPAPPARDASKPSLRGIVEGARYAWSRPVLLGTYAIDLAAMFFAFP
;
A
#
# COMPACT_ATOMS: atom_id res chain seq x y z
N ARG A 1 2.65 -1.50 -3.93
CA ARG A 1 3.01 -0.98 -2.59
C ARG A 1 3.60 -2.01 -1.60
N PRO A 2 4.11 -3.20 -1.97
CA PRO A 2 4.52 -4.21 -0.97
C PRO A 2 5.80 -3.86 -0.18
N ALA A 3 6.67 -2.99 -0.70
CA ALA A 3 7.89 -2.58 -0.01
C ALA A 3 7.65 -1.60 1.17
N LEU A 4 6.56 -0.82 1.14
CA LEU A 4 6.23 0.16 2.18
C LEU A 4 5.51 -0.51 3.37
N ASP A 5 4.59 -1.43 3.08
CA ASP A 5 3.86 -2.16 4.11
C ASP A 5 4.78 -3.12 4.89
N SER A 6 5.81 -3.68 4.25
CA SER A 6 6.82 -4.53 4.90
C SER A 6 7.83 -3.76 5.76
N LEU A 7 7.94 -2.45 5.60
CA LEU A 7 8.79 -1.59 6.44
C LEU A 7 8.11 -1.18 7.75
N MET A 8 6.78 -0.97 7.75
CA MET A 8 6.03 -0.66 8.97
C MET A 8 6.12 -1.79 10.01
N ALA A 9 6.06 -3.05 9.58
CA ALA A 9 6.20 -4.21 10.48
C ALA A 9 7.60 -4.32 11.12
N ARG A 10 8.61 -3.63 10.56
CA ARG A 10 10.02 -3.71 10.99
C ARG A 10 10.49 -2.53 11.85
N ILE A 11 9.77 -1.41 11.83
CA ILE A 11 10.13 -0.18 12.57
C ILE A 11 9.34 -0.06 13.88
N VAL A 12 8.21 -0.75 13.99
CA VAL A 12 7.30 -0.67 15.15
C VAL A 12 7.49 -1.90 16.06
N PRO A 13 7.80 -1.72 17.36
CA PRO A 13 7.84 -2.82 18.34
C PRO A 13 6.55 -3.64 18.30
N HIS A 14 6.63 -4.96 18.53
CA HIS A 14 5.51 -5.90 18.30
C HIS A 14 4.21 -5.47 19.01
N GLU A 15 4.34 -4.82 20.16
CA GLU A 15 3.26 -4.28 21.00
C GLU A 15 2.51 -3.08 20.37
N GLN A 16 3.12 -2.36 19.43
CA GLN A 16 2.55 -1.17 18.80
C GLN A 16 2.08 -1.41 17.35
N GLN A 17 2.18 -2.65 16.83
CA GLN A 17 1.75 -2.96 15.47
C GLN A 17 0.24 -2.72 15.26
N THR A 18 -0.59 -3.01 16.26
CA THR A 18 -2.03 -2.73 16.23
C THR A 18 -2.30 -1.22 16.18
N ALA A 19 -1.56 -0.42 16.94
CA ALA A 19 -1.69 1.04 16.93
C ALA A 19 -1.21 1.65 15.59
N ALA A 20 -0.11 1.13 15.03
CA ALA A 20 0.38 1.53 13.72
C ALA A 20 -0.61 1.15 12.60
N ALA A 21 -1.20 -0.06 12.67
CA ALA A 21 -2.25 -0.48 11.75
C ALA A 21 -3.49 0.41 11.86
N ALA A 22 -3.94 0.74 13.07
CA ALA A 22 -5.07 1.64 13.31
C ALA A 22 -4.79 3.05 12.74
N LEU A 23 -3.60 3.60 12.97
CA LEU A 23 -3.22 4.90 12.42
C LEU A 23 -3.11 4.87 10.89
N ASN A 24 -2.58 3.79 10.33
CA ASN A 24 -2.51 3.58 8.88
C ASN A 24 -3.92 3.51 8.25
N SER A 25 -4.84 2.80 8.89
CA SER A 25 -6.25 2.70 8.50
C SER A 25 -6.97 4.04 8.62
N LEU A 26 -6.70 4.81 9.68
CA LEU A 26 -7.26 6.16 9.85
C LEU A 26 -6.77 7.10 8.75
N ARG A 27 -5.47 7.09 8.47
CA ARG A 27 -4.87 7.84 7.37
C ARG A 27 -5.51 7.49 6.03
N TRP A 28 -5.79 6.20 5.79
CA TRP A 28 -6.43 5.74 4.57
C TRP A 28 -7.87 6.23 4.46
N GLN A 29 -8.66 6.10 5.52
CA GLN A 29 -10.05 6.58 5.53
C GLN A 29 -10.13 8.10 5.28
N ILE A 30 -9.28 8.87 5.96
CA ILE A 30 -9.22 10.32 5.77
C ILE A 30 -8.81 10.63 4.32
N GLY A 31 -7.80 9.97 3.77
CA GLY A 31 -7.36 10.17 2.39
C GLY A 31 -8.41 9.81 1.35
N ALA A 32 -9.15 8.71 1.56
CA ALA A 32 -10.19 8.23 0.65
C ALA A 32 -11.42 9.15 0.63
N ILE A 33 -11.70 9.85 1.73
CA ILE A 33 -12.83 10.78 1.81
C ILE A 33 -12.39 12.19 1.39
N ALA A 34 -11.33 12.71 2.00
CA ALA A 34 -10.86 14.07 1.78
C ALA A 34 -10.28 14.26 0.37
N GLY A 35 -9.62 13.24 -0.19
CA GLY A 35 -8.99 13.30 -1.51
C GLY A 35 -10.00 13.62 -2.63
N PRO A 36 -11.02 12.77 -2.86
CA PRO A 36 -12.04 13.03 -3.86
C PRO A 36 -12.85 14.30 -3.60
N ALA A 37 -13.16 14.60 -2.33
CA ALA A 37 -13.90 15.81 -1.96
C ALA A 37 -13.14 17.09 -2.36
N LEU A 38 -11.85 17.18 -2.00
CA LEU A 38 -11.00 18.31 -2.38
C LEU A 38 -10.77 18.36 -3.90
N ALA A 39 -10.56 17.22 -4.54
CA ALA A 39 -10.40 17.14 -5.99
C ALA A 39 -11.64 17.66 -6.73
N GLY A 40 -12.84 17.30 -6.27
CA GLY A 40 -14.11 17.78 -6.82
C GLY A 40 -14.26 19.30 -6.71
N VAL A 41 -13.93 19.88 -5.55
CA VAL A 41 -13.94 21.34 -5.35
C VAL A 41 -12.94 22.03 -6.29
N VAL A 42 -11.71 21.54 -6.37
CA VAL A 42 -10.67 22.14 -7.23
C VAL A 42 -11.10 22.08 -8.70
N VAL A 43 -11.61 20.95 -9.17
CA VAL A 43 -12.07 20.81 -10.56
C VAL A 43 -13.27 21.71 -10.84
N ALA A 44 -14.24 21.81 -9.92
CA ALA A 44 -15.45 22.60 -10.11
C ALA A 44 -15.17 24.12 -10.22
N TYR A 45 -14.22 24.64 -9.43
CA TYR A 45 -13.96 26.09 -9.39
C TYR A 45 -12.78 26.55 -10.24
N ALA A 46 -11.76 25.70 -10.43
CA ALA A 46 -10.51 26.08 -11.08
C ALA A 46 -10.21 25.30 -12.38
N GLY A 47 -11.12 24.40 -12.78
CA GLY A 47 -11.03 23.62 -14.02
C GLY A 47 -9.98 22.51 -14.00
N HIS A 48 -9.89 21.75 -15.09
CA HIS A 48 -9.02 20.57 -15.17
C HIS A 48 -7.52 20.90 -15.13
N GLY A 49 -7.10 22.04 -15.70
CA GLY A 49 -5.67 22.40 -15.79
C GLY A 49 -5.01 22.61 -14.42
N THR A 50 -5.71 23.27 -13.50
CA THR A 50 -5.22 23.49 -12.13
C THR A 50 -5.21 22.20 -11.30
N ALA A 51 -6.20 21.32 -11.50
CA ALA A 51 -6.23 20.00 -10.86
C ALA A 51 -5.02 19.13 -11.24
N TYR A 52 -4.63 19.13 -12.53
CA TYR A 52 -3.42 18.46 -12.99
C TYR A 52 -2.15 19.12 -12.41
N ALA A 53 -2.07 20.45 -12.38
CA ALA A 53 -0.94 21.15 -11.78
C ALA A 53 -0.77 20.80 -10.29
N VAL A 54 -1.87 20.77 -9.51
CA VAL A 54 -1.86 20.36 -8.10
C VAL A 54 -1.36 18.92 -7.93
N THR A 55 -1.77 18.02 -8.83
CA THR A 55 -1.33 16.62 -8.81
C THR A 55 0.17 16.54 -9.06
N VAL A 56 0.69 17.23 -10.07
CA VAL A 56 2.12 17.27 -10.39
C VAL A 56 2.93 17.85 -9.22
N CYS A 57 2.49 18.96 -8.63
CA CYS A 57 3.14 19.56 -7.47
C CYS A 57 3.16 18.62 -6.26
N THR A 58 2.04 17.97 -5.98
CA THR A 58 1.93 17.01 -4.86
C THR A 58 2.81 15.78 -5.10
N PHE A 59 2.87 15.29 -6.34
CA PHE A 59 3.74 14.19 -6.71
C PHE A 59 5.23 14.57 -6.59
N ALA A 60 5.62 15.76 -7.07
CA ALA A 60 6.97 16.28 -6.94
C ALA A 60 7.37 16.44 -5.46
N ALA A 61 6.47 16.96 -4.62
CA ALA A 61 6.67 17.01 -3.17
C ALA A 61 6.87 15.60 -2.59
N SER A 62 6.05 14.63 -2.98
CA SER A 62 6.20 13.23 -2.55
C SER A 62 7.57 12.66 -2.93
N VAL A 63 8.05 12.91 -4.14
CA VAL A 63 9.38 12.47 -4.59
C VAL A 63 10.47 13.12 -3.75
N LEU A 64 10.38 14.44 -3.50
CA LEU A 64 11.33 15.16 -2.67
C LEU A 64 11.38 14.61 -1.24
N LEU A 65 10.22 14.32 -0.64
CA LEU A 65 10.15 13.68 0.67
C LEU A 65 10.76 12.29 0.63
N CYS A 66 10.44 11.46 -0.37
CA CYS A 66 11.03 10.12 -0.51
C CYS A 66 12.55 10.15 -0.65
N LEU A 67 13.11 11.13 -1.36
CA LEU A 67 14.56 11.31 -1.47
C LEU A 67 15.20 11.73 -0.14
N ARG A 68 14.44 12.35 0.77
CA ARG A 68 14.88 12.70 2.13
C ARG A 68 14.64 11.61 3.16
N LEU A 69 13.88 10.55 2.82
CA LEU A 69 13.75 9.41 3.73
C LEU A 69 15.09 8.66 3.81
N SER A 70 15.62 8.57 5.02
CA SER A 70 16.83 7.80 5.29
C SER A 70 16.56 6.30 5.03
N PRO A 71 17.51 5.55 4.44
CA PRO A 71 17.34 4.13 4.17
C PRO A 71 16.95 3.39 5.45
N ALA A 72 15.83 2.67 5.40
CA ALA A 72 15.42 1.86 6.53
C ALA A 72 16.52 0.83 6.84
N PRO A 73 16.88 0.62 8.11
CA PRO A 73 17.92 -0.33 8.48
C PRO A 73 17.59 -1.71 7.86
N PRO A 74 18.56 -2.45 7.33
CA PRO A 74 18.32 -3.80 6.81
C PRO A 74 17.87 -4.75 7.94
N ALA A 75 17.03 -5.74 7.64
CA ALA A 75 16.61 -6.71 8.65
C ALA A 75 17.81 -7.57 9.02
N ARG A 76 18.06 -7.76 10.32
CA ARG A 76 18.92 -8.86 10.77
C ARG A 76 18.30 -10.14 10.17
N ASP A 77 19.06 -10.83 9.32
CA ASP A 77 18.67 -12.01 8.52
C ASP A 77 17.90 -11.81 7.21
N ALA A 78 17.89 -10.62 6.61
CA ALA A 78 17.40 -10.47 5.23
C ALA A 78 18.30 -11.21 4.23
N SER A 79 17.93 -12.44 3.85
CA SER A 79 18.55 -13.14 2.72
C SER A 79 18.38 -12.30 1.44
N LYS A 80 19.39 -12.28 0.56
CA LYS A 80 19.34 -11.53 -0.69
C LYS A 80 18.05 -11.89 -1.46
N PRO A 81 17.30 -10.90 -1.98
CA PRO A 81 16.13 -11.19 -2.80
C PRO A 81 16.55 -12.13 -3.94
N SER A 82 15.99 -13.34 -3.96
CA SER A 82 16.33 -14.38 -4.92
C SER A 82 15.07 -14.90 -5.59
N LEU A 83 15.15 -15.14 -6.90
CA LEU A 83 14.08 -15.78 -7.67
C LEU A 83 13.71 -17.16 -7.07
N ARG A 84 14.69 -17.82 -6.44
CA ARG A 84 14.50 -19.09 -5.74
C ARG A 84 13.54 -18.97 -4.56
N GLY A 85 13.65 -17.90 -3.76
CA GLY A 85 12.72 -17.64 -2.66
C GLY A 85 11.29 -17.36 -3.13
N ILE A 86 11.12 -16.75 -4.31
CA ILE A 86 9.80 -16.55 -4.93
C ILE A 86 9.18 -17.89 -5.34
N VAL A 87 9.95 -18.76 -5.99
CA VAL A 87 9.49 -20.09 -6.41
C VAL A 87 9.15 -20.97 -5.21
N GLU A 88 9.93 -20.88 -4.13
CA GLU A 88 9.70 -21.65 -2.90
C GLU A 88 8.44 -21.18 -2.17
N GLY A 89 8.21 -19.85 -2.11
CA GLY A 89 6.96 -19.28 -1.60
C GLY A 89 5.74 -19.68 -2.43
N ALA A 90 5.86 -19.68 -3.77
CA ALA A 90 4.80 -20.13 -4.67
C ALA A 90 4.48 -21.62 -4.47
N ARG A 91 5.50 -22.47 -4.37
CA ARG A 91 5.35 -23.91 -4.11
C ARG A 91 4.69 -24.20 -2.76
N TYR A 92 5.01 -23.40 -1.73
CA TYR A 92 4.36 -23.49 -0.43
C TYR A 92 2.90 -23.03 -0.46
N ALA A 93 2.58 -21.94 -1.17
CA ALA A 93 1.20 -21.50 -1.34
C ALA A 93 0.35 -22.57 -2.05
N TRP A 94 0.91 -23.22 -3.06
CA TRP A 94 0.25 -24.31 -3.78
C TRP A 94 0.05 -25.59 -2.95
N SER A 95 0.85 -25.83 -1.92
CA SER A 95 0.75 -27.06 -1.11
C SER A 95 -0.36 -27.01 -0.06
N ARG A 96 -1.01 -25.85 0.14
CA ARG A 96 -2.11 -25.67 1.10
C ARG A 96 -3.45 -25.42 0.38
N PRO A 97 -4.21 -26.48 0.06
CA PRO A 97 -5.47 -26.37 -0.69
C PRO A 97 -6.53 -25.50 0.01
N VAL A 98 -6.48 -25.37 1.34
CA VAL A 98 -7.36 -24.48 2.11
C VAL A 98 -7.15 -23.01 1.73
N LEU A 99 -5.89 -22.57 1.52
CA LEU A 99 -5.59 -21.19 1.13
C LEU A 99 -6.06 -20.90 -0.30
N LEU A 100 -5.86 -21.85 -1.22
CA LEU A 100 -6.34 -21.74 -2.60
C LEU A 100 -7.87 -21.64 -2.67
N GLY A 101 -8.57 -22.41 -1.82
CA GLY A 101 -10.03 -22.34 -1.71
C GLY A 101 -10.51 -20.95 -1.28
N THR A 102 -9.90 -20.37 -0.24
CA THR A 102 -10.25 -19.01 0.21
C THR A 102 -9.95 -17.94 -0.85
N TYR A 103 -8.81 -18.03 -1.54
CA TYR A 103 -8.50 -17.10 -2.63
C TYR A 103 -9.44 -17.22 -3.83
N ALA A 104 -9.83 -18.44 -4.20
CA ALA A 104 -10.77 -18.66 -5.29
C ALA A 104 -12.16 -18.08 -4.96
N ILE A 105 -12.62 -18.27 -3.71
CA ILE A 105 -13.89 -17.72 -3.24
C ILE A 105 -13.84 -16.18 -3.23
N ASP A 106 -12.76 -15.58 -2.73
CA ASP A 106 -12.60 -14.12 -2.71
C ASP A 106 -12.56 -13.52 -4.13
N LEU A 107 -11.82 -14.16 -5.04
CA LEU A 107 -11.73 -13.73 -6.45
C LEU A 107 -13.10 -13.83 -7.14
N ALA A 108 -13.82 -14.94 -6.94
CA ALA A 108 -15.17 -15.11 -7.47
C ALA A 108 -16.12 -14.06 -6.88
N ALA A 109 -16.09 -13.86 -5.56
CA ALA A 109 -16.92 -12.86 -4.89
C ALA A 109 -16.65 -11.45 -5.44
N MET A 110 -15.39 -11.04 -5.60
CA MET A 110 -15.04 -9.73 -6.14
C MET A 110 -15.50 -9.57 -7.60
N PHE A 111 -15.36 -10.62 -8.43
CA PHE A 111 -15.76 -10.61 -9.84
C PHE A 111 -17.29 -10.56 -10.02
N PHE A 112 -18.05 -11.22 -9.14
CA PHE A 112 -19.52 -11.24 -9.19
C PHE A 112 -20.18 -10.09 -8.43
N ALA A 113 -19.50 -9.47 -7.46
CA ALA A 113 -20.06 -8.38 -6.64
C ALA A 113 -19.89 -6.98 -7.25
N PHE A 114 -18.91 -6.76 -8.14
CA PHE A 114 -18.69 -5.49 -8.85
C PHE A 114 -18.73 -5.71 -10.37
N PRO A 115 -19.90 -5.62 -11.03
CA PRO A 115 -19.99 -5.52 -12.48
C PRO A 115 -19.55 -4.14 -13.00
#